data_AF-A0AAX3AV79-F1
#
_entry.id   AF-A0AAX3AV79-F1
#
_cell.length_a   1.000
_cell.length_b   1.000
_cell.length_c   1.000
_cell.angle_alpha   90.00
_cell.angle_beta   90.00
_cell.angle_gamma   90.00
#
_symmetry.space_group_name_H-M   'P 1'
#
loop_
_entity.id
_entity.type
_entity.pdbx_description
1 polymer ?
#
loop_
_entity_poly.entity_id
_entity_poly.type
_entity_poly.pdbx_seq_one_letter_code
_entity_poly.pdbx_strand_id
1 'polypeptide(L)' 'MIQMIRRIFSRTTEESIVECRHCGANVEPEADFCPGCGSTEIASYEIAS' A
#
# COMPACT_ATOMS: atom_id res chain seq x y z
N MET A 1 1.55 -38.09 7.07
CA MET A 1 2.49 -37.01 7.47
C MET A 1 2.59 -35.96 6.37
N ILE A 2 1.61 -35.07 6.20
CA ILE A 2 1.78 -33.84 5.39
C ILE A 2 0.83 -32.74 5.93
N GLN A 3 1.08 -32.23 7.15
CA GLN A 3 0.50 -30.96 7.61
C GLN A 3 1.55 -29.86 7.44
N MET A 4 1.80 -29.44 6.20
CA MET A 4 2.82 -28.42 5.93
C MET A 4 2.38 -27.41 4.87
N ILE A 5 1.16 -26.87 5.00
CA ILE A 5 0.75 -25.65 4.26
C ILE A 5 0.17 -24.61 5.24
N ARG A 6 0.69 -24.55 6.47
CA ARG A 6 0.32 -23.50 7.45
C ARG A 6 1.24 -22.27 7.42
N ARG A 7 2.19 -22.20 6.49
CA ARG A 7 3.25 -21.16 6.50
C ARG A 7 3.36 -20.28 5.24
N ILE A 8 2.57 -20.53 4.20
CA ILE A 8 2.61 -19.67 2.99
C ILE A 8 1.82 -18.37 3.20
N PHE A 9 0.86 -18.33 4.14
CA PHE A 9 0.03 -17.15 4.41
C PHE A 9 0.54 -16.24 5.55
N SER A 10 1.79 -16.39 6.01
CA SER A 10 2.25 -15.70 7.22
C SER A 10 3.23 -14.56 6.97
N ARG A 11 2.95 -13.68 6.02
CA ARG A 11 3.49 -12.30 6.02
C ARG A 11 2.54 -11.36 5.27
N THR A 12 1.46 -10.96 5.92
CA THR A 12 0.88 -9.65 5.62
C THR A 12 1.52 -8.73 6.64
N THR A 13 2.66 -8.14 6.26
CA THR A 13 3.12 -6.91 6.90
C THR A 13 1.96 -5.92 6.84
N GLU A 14 1.75 -5.06 7.84
CA GLU A 14 0.86 -3.90 7.72
C GLU A 14 1.23 -3.14 6.43
N GLU A 15 0.53 -3.46 5.34
CA GLU A 15 0.77 -2.89 4.02
C GLU A 15 -0.15 -1.68 3.92
N SER A 16 0.37 -0.50 4.21
CA SER A 16 -0.33 0.74 3.92
C SER A 16 -0.19 1.04 2.43
N ILE A 17 -1.30 1.20 1.73
CA ILE A 17 -1.33 1.60 0.32
C ILE A 17 -1.49 3.11 0.28
N VAL A 18 -0.61 3.81 -0.44
CA VAL A 18 -0.69 5.27 -0.60
C VAL A 18 -0.73 5.63 -2.08
N GLU A 19 -1.76 6.36 -2.49
CA GLU A 19 -2.01 6.71 -3.90
C GLU A 19 -2.37 8.19 -4.08
N CYS A 20 -2.12 8.69 -5.29
CA CYS A 20 -2.60 10.01 -5.72
C CYS A 20 -4.04 9.92 -6.24
N ARG A 21 -4.98 10.63 -5.63
CA ARG A 21 -6.39 10.66 -6.05
C ARG A 21 -6.64 11.36 -7.38
N HIS A 22 -5.68 12.17 -7.82
CA HIS A 22 -5.79 12.92 -9.08
C HIS A 22 -5.40 12.07 -10.30
N CYS A 23 -4.31 11.28 -10.22
CA CYS A 23 -3.81 10.51 -11.35
C CYS A 23 -3.76 8.98 -11.14
N GLY A 24 -3.99 8.48 -9.92
CA GLY A 24 -3.98 7.06 -9.58
C GLY A 24 -2.59 6.43 -9.42
N ALA A 25 -1.52 7.23 -9.40
CA ALA A 25 -0.17 6.71 -9.15
C ALA A 25 -0.02 6.29 -7.69
N ASN A 26 0.61 5.13 -7.43
CA ASN A 26 1.14 4.82 -6.10
C ASN A 26 2.26 5.82 -5.77
N VAL A 27 2.24 6.31 -4.54
CA VAL A 27 3.21 7.30 -4.04
C VAL A 27 3.85 6.78 -2.75
N GLU A 28 4.99 7.35 -2.39
CA GLU A 28 5.59 7.09 -1.08
C GLU A 28 4.68 7.64 0.04
N PRO A 29 4.60 6.95 1.19
CA PRO A 29 3.69 7.31 2.28
C PRO A 29 3.96 8.68 2.91
N GLU A 30 5.18 9.20 2.74
CA GLU A 30 5.62 10.49 3.29
C GLU A 30 5.72 11.59 2.22
N ALA A 31 5.23 11.33 0.99
CA ALA A 31 5.29 12.32 -0.09
C ALA A 31 4.27 13.45 0.12
N ASP A 32 4.74 14.69 0.20
CA ASP A 32 3.88 15.89 0.26
C ASP A 32 3.10 16.15 -1.05
N PHE A 33 3.60 15.64 -2.17
CA PHE A 33 2.99 15.78 -3.50
C PHE A 33 3.31 14.58 -4.39
N CYS A 34 2.45 14.33 -5.38
CA CYS A 34 2.65 13.27 -6.36
C CYS A 34 3.79 13.64 -7.34
N PRO A 35 4.88 12.87 -7.44
CA PRO A 35 5.96 13.15 -8.38
C PRO A 35 5.54 12.98 -9.86
N GLY A 36 4.44 12.28 -10.12
CA GLY A 36 3.92 12.07 -11.48
C GLY A 36 3.08 13.22 -12.03
N CYS A 37 2.29 13.90 -11.18
CA CYS A 37 1.36 14.94 -11.64
C CYS A 37 1.41 16.26 -10.84
N GLY A 38 2.15 16.31 -9.74
CA GLY A 38 2.27 17.49 -8.87
C GLY A 38 1.08 17.75 -7.94
N SER A 39 0.02 16.93 -7.98
CA SER A 39 -1.11 17.07 -7.06
C SER A 39 -0.73 16.71 -5.63
N THR A 40 -1.30 17.42 -4.66
CA THR A 40 -1.19 17.16 -3.22
C THR A 40 -2.35 16.29 -2.69
N GLU A 41 -3.23 15.81 -3.57
CA GLU A 41 -4.36 14.96 -3.19
C GLU A 41 -3.91 13.50 -3.01
N ILE A 42 -3.31 13.22 -1.85
CA ILE A 42 -2.78 11.90 -1.49
C ILE A 42 -3.72 11.19 -0.51
N ALA A 43 -3.99 9.91 -0.74
CA ALA A 43 -4.79 9.05 0.13
C ALA A 43 -3.97 7.87 0.62
N SER A 44 -4.14 7.53 1.90
CA SER A 44 -3.53 6.35 2.53
C SER A 44 -4.63 5.41 3.05
N TYR A 45 -4.40 4.12 2.86
CA TYR A 45 -5.32 3.05 3.26
C TYR A 45 -4.57 2.04 4.10
N GLU A 46 -5.07 1.80 5.31
CA GLU A 46 -4.62 0.71 6.16
C GLU A 46 -5.50 -0.51 5.86
N ILE A 47 -4.94 -1.51 5.17
CA ILE A 47 -5.63 -2.77 4.95
C ILE A 47 -5.43 -3.68 6.18
N ALA A 48 -6.37 -3.58 7.12
CA ALA A 48 -6.50 -4.58 8.18
C ALA A 48 -7.03 -5.88 7.57
N SER A 49 -6.24 -6.95 7.66
CA SER A 49 -6.59 -8.28 7.13
C SER A 49 -7.49 -9.08 8.06
#